data_AF-A0A7Z0Q051-F1
#
_entry.id   AF-A0A7Z0Q051-F1
#
_cell.length_a   1.000
_cell.length_b   1.000
_cell.length_c   1.000
_cell.angle_alpha   90.00
_cell.angle_beta   90.00
_cell.angle_gamma   90.00
#
_symmetry.space_group_name_H-M   'P 1'
#
loop_
_entity.id
_entity.type
_entity.pdbx_description
1 polymer ?
#
loop_
_entity_poly.entity_id
_entity_poly.type
_entity_poly.pdbx_seq_one_letter_code
_entity_poly.pdbx_strand_id
1 'polypeptide(L)'
;RICREAPGLLRPGGVLLMVHSELSGPAATVEQLRAAGLKAAVTLRRQVAFGPVLRDRVHWLRQRGLISPEQARDEREELVVVRAERPV
;
A
#
# COMPACT_ATOMS: atom_id res chain seq x y z
N ARG A 1 -7.19 11.69 1.40
CA ARG A 1 -7.29 12.34 2.74
C ARG A 1 -6.02 12.12 3.56
N ILE A 2 -5.68 10.88 3.91
CA ILE A 2 -4.55 10.56 4.81
C ILE A 2 -3.23 11.17 4.31
N CYS A 3 -2.85 10.97 3.04
CA CYS A 3 -1.58 11.48 2.52
C CYS A 3 -1.42 13.00 2.66
N ARG A 4 -2.52 13.75 2.51
CA ARG A 4 -2.55 15.21 2.60
C ARG A 4 -2.48 15.71 4.03
N GLU A 5 -3.13 15.02 4.96
CA GLU A 5 -3.30 15.49 6.36
C GLU A 5 -2.19 14.98 7.29
N ALA A 6 -1.53 13.88 6.95
CA ALA A 6 -0.48 13.27 7.77
C ALA A 6 0.65 14.22 8.22
N PRO A 7 1.20 15.13 7.38
CA PRO A 7 2.26 16.03 7.82
C PRO A 7 1.88 16.92 9.01
N GLY A 8 0.64 17.41 9.03
CA GLY A 8 0.14 18.27 10.11
C GLY A 8 -0.11 17.53 11.42
N LEU A 9 -0.22 16.19 11.38
CA LEU A 9 -0.49 15.34 12.54
C LEU A 9 0.77 14.72 13.14
N LEU A 10 1.91 14.79 12.43
CA LEU A 10 3.19 14.25 12.90
C LEU A 10 4.02 15.36 13.54
N ARG A 11 4.68 15.08 14.68
CA ARG A 11 5.78 15.93 15.18
C ARG A 11 6.98 15.89 14.21
N PRO A 12 7.91 16.86 14.24
CA PRO A 12 9.20 16.72 13.56
C PRO A 12 9.89 15.39 13.90
N GLY A 13 10.38 14.66 12.90
CA GLY A 13 10.90 13.28 13.03
C GLY A 13 9.82 12.19 13.26
N GLY A 14 8.54 12.56 13.29
CA GLY A 14 7.43 11.62 13.44
C GLY A 14 7.20 10.76 12.19
N VAL A 15 6.70 9.54 12.39
CA VAL A 15 6.57 8.52 11.34
C VAL A 15 5.13 8.02 11.22
N LEU A 16 4.64 7.96 9.99
CA LEU A 16 3.45 7.22 9.57
C LEU A 16 3.89 5.88 8.97
N LEU A 17 3.31 4.78 9.46
CA LEU A 17 3.42 3.44 8.87
C LEU A 17 2.05 3.04 8.33
N MET A 18 2.02 2.58 7.09
CA MET A 18 0.79 2.21 6.39
C MET A 18 0.97 0.89 5.66
N VAL A 19 0.08 -0.07 5.92
CA VAL A 19 0.08 -1.37 5.26
C VAL A 19 -0.92 -1.34 4.11
N HIS A 20 -0.46 -1.60 2.89
CA HIS A 20 -1.28 -1.66 1.68
C HIS A 20 -1.15 -3.02 1.02
N SER A 21 -2.19 -3.45 0.30
CA SER A 21 -2.03 -4.42 -0.77
C SER A 21 -1.32 -3.75 -1.94
N GLU A 22 -0.45 -4.47 -2.65
CA GLU A 22 0.14 -3.97 -3.91
C GLU A 22 -0.94 -3.62 -4.93
N LEU A 23 -2.09 -4.30 -4.87
CA LEU A 23 -3.26 -4.01 -5.70
C LEU A 23 -3.86 -2.62 -5.46
N SER A 24 -3.50 -1.96 -4.35
CA SER A 24 -3.94 -0.60 -4.02
C SER A 24 -3.07 0.49 -4.65
N GLY A 25 -2.07 0.14 -5.46
CA GLY A 25 -1.19 1.11 -6.13
C GLY A 25 -0.35 1.94 -5.15
N PRO A 26 0.49 1.31 -4.31
CA PRO A 26 1.27 2.03 -3.28
C PRO A 26 2.25 3.06 -3.84
N ALA A 27 2.69 2.93 -5.10
CA ALA A 27 3.50 3.96 -5.76
C ALA A 27 2.78 5.33 -5.77
N ALA A 28 1.50 5.38 -6.12
CA ALA A 28 0.72 6.62 -6.09
C ALA A 28 0.56 7.17 -4.66
N THR A 29 0.50 6.29 -3.67
CA THR A 29 0.45 6.69 -2.24
C THR A 29 1.77 7.33 -1.81
N VAL A 30 2.91 6.72 -2.16
CA VAL A 30 4.24 7.26 -1.88
C VAL A 30 4.41 8.64 -2.52
N GLU A 31 4.02 8.80 -3.79
CA GLU A 31 4.10 10.09 -4.49
C GLU A 31 3.23 11.16 -3.82
N GLN A 32 2.00 10.82 -3.42
CA GLN A 32 1.15 11.76 -2.68
C GLN A 32 1.73 12.16 -1.31
N LEU A 33 2.35 11.23 -0.59
CA LEU A 33 3.00 11.52 0.69
C LEU A 33 4.24 12.41 0.51
N ARG A 34 5.02 12.17 -0.56
CA ARG A 34 6.16 13.02 -0.94
C ARG A 34 5.71 14.42 -1.32
N ALA A 35 4.68 14.53 -2.16
CA ALA A 35 4.08 15.81 -2.55
C ALA A 35 3.52 16.59 -1.34
N ALA A 36 3.10 15.89 -0.29
CA ALA A 36 2.68 16.49 0.98
C ALA A 36 3.84 16.87 1.93
N GLY A 37 5.10 16.68 1.53
CA GLY A 37 6.28 17.08 2.29
C GLY A 37 6.87 16.02 3.22
N LEU A 38 6.45 14.75 3.10
CA LEU A 38 7.03 13.65 3.88
C LEU A 38 8.14 12.93 3.09
N LYS A 39 9.15 12.45 3.82
CA LYS A 39 10.11 11.47 3.28
C LYS A 39 9.47 10.09 3.26
N ALA A 40 8.94 9.68 2.11
CA ALA A 40 8.19 8.43 1.98
C ALA A 40 8.82 7.40 1.03
N ALA A 41 8.69 6.11 1.39
CA ALA A 41 9.07 4.96 0.58
C ALA A 41 8.33 3.69 1.03
N VAL A 42 8.26 2.69 0.15
CA VAL A 42 7.96 1.31 0.56
C VAL A 42 9.22 0.75 1.23
N THR A 43 9.11 0.33 2.48
CA THR A 43 10.25 -0.18 3.27
C THR A 43 10.18 -1.67 3.53
N LEU A 44 9.02 -2.30 3.33
CA LEU A 44 8.86 -3.74 3.47
C LEU A 44 7.86 -4.24 2.44
N ARG A 45 8.11 -5.44 1.92
CA ARG A 45 7.20 -6.22 1.07
C ARG A 45 7.04 -7.61 1.66
N ARG A 46 5.85 -8.19 1.60
CA ARG A 46 5.57 -9.53 2.11
C ARG A 46 4.50 -10.22 1.27
N GLN A 47 4.83 -11.40 0.76
CA GLN A 47 3.87 -12.32 0.15
C GLN A 47 3.02 -12.99 1.23
N VAL A 48 1.70 -12.90 1.12
CA VAL A 48 0.71 -13.49 2.03
C VAL A 48 -0.37 -14.20 1.22
N ALA A 49 -1.11 -15.10 1.87
CA ALA A 49 -2.32 -15.66 1.25
C ALA A 49 -3.40 -14.56 1.15
N PHE A 50 -4.25 -14.65 0.13
CA PHE A 50 -5.41 -13.79 -0.01
C PHE A 50 -6.23 -13.75 1.29
N GLY A 51 -6.68 -12.57 1.67
CA GLY A 51 -7.68 -12.40 2.73
C GLY A 51 -9.09 -12.78 2.26
N PRO A 52 -10.09 -12.79 3.17
CA PRO A 52 -11.48 -13.08 2.83
C PRO A 52 -12.01 -12.24 1.66
N VAL A 53 -11.70 -10.95 1.65
CA VAL A 53 -12.16 -10.01 0.61
C VAL A 53 -11.64 -10.38 -0.79
N LEU A 54 -10.37 -10.74 -0.91
CA LEU A 54 -9.78 -11.13 -2.20
C LEU A 54 -10.26 -12.51 -2.64
N ARG A 55 -10.39 -13.46 -1.70
CA ARG A 55 -10.95 -14.79 -1.98
C ARG A 55 -12.36 -14.70 -2.55
N ASP A 56 -13.24 -13.94 -1.92
CA ASP A 56 -14.63 -13.76 -2.35
C ASP A 56 -14.75 -13.08 -3.72
N ARG A 57 -13.69 -12.36 -4.15
CA ARG A 57 -13.68 -11.55 -5.38
C ARG A 57 -12.70 -12.04 -6.43
N VAL A 58 -12.06 -13.20 -6.25
CA VAL A 58 -10.94 -13.64 -7.09
C VAL A 58 -11.31 -13.74 -8.57
N HIS A 59 -12.51 -14.25 -8.88
CA HIS A 59 -13.00 -14.33 -10.26
C HIS A 59 -13.19 -12.94 -10.89
N TRP A 60 -13.80 -12.02 -10.14
CA TRP A 60 -13.99 -10.65 -10.60
C TRP A 60 -12.66 -9.92 -10.81
N LEU A 61 -11.72 -10.05 -9.87
CA LEU A 61 -10.38 -9.45 -9.96
C LEU A 61 -9.62 -9.95 -11.19
N ARG A 62 -9.67 -11.27 -11.45
CA ARG A 62 -9.06 -11.89 -12.63
C ARG A 62 -9.69 -11.39 -13.93
N GLN A 63 -11.02 -11.37 -14.01
CA GLN A 63 -11.73 -10.87 -15.21
C GLN A 63 -11.43 -9.40 -15.50
N ARG A 64 -11.17 -8.61 -14.45
CA ARG A 64 -10.79 -7.20 -14.57
C ARG A 64 -9.30 -6.98 -14.83
N GLY A 65 -8.49 -8.05 -14.88
CA GLY A 65 -7.04 -7.97 -15.04
C GLY A 65 -6.31 -7.32 -13.87
N LEU A 66 -6.93 -7.30 -12.68
CA LEU A 66 -6.36 -6.68 -11.48
C LEU A 66 -5.39 -7.59 -10.74
N ILE A 67 -5.45 -8.90 -10.99
CA ILE A 67 -4.51 -9.90 -10.49
C ILE A 67 -3.99 -10.74 -11.65
N SER A 68 -2.75 -11.19 -11.57
CA SER A 68 -2.15 -12.07 -12.57
C SER A 68 -2.74 -13.49 -12.50
N PRO A 69 -2.63 -14.29 -13.57
CA PRO A 69 -3.01 -15.71 -13.54
C PRO A 69 -2.29 -16.52 -12.45
N GLU A 70 -1.04 -16.17 -12.14
CA GLU A 70 -0.22 -16.79 -11.10
C GLU A 70 -0.75 -16.43 -9.71
N GLN A 71 -1.04 -15.15 -9.47
CA GLN A 71 -1.63 -14.69 -8.20
C GLN A 71 -3.00 -15.34 -7.96
N ALA A 72 -3.82 -15.48 -9.00
CA ALA A 72 -5.12 -16.13 -8.90
C ALA A 72 -5.01 -17.64 -8.62
N ARG A 73 -3.95 -18.31 -9.11
CA ARG A 73 -3.70 -19.74 -8.92
C ARG A 73 -3.15 -20.04 -7.52
N ASP A 74 -2.17 -19.27 -7.10
CA ASP A 74 -1.48 -19.48 -5.82
C ASP A 74 -2.23 -18.84 -4.65
N GLU A 75 -3.25 -18.04 -4.95
CA GLU A 75 -4.03 -17.23 -4.02
C GLU A 75 -3.14 -16.38 -3.10
N ARG A 76 -2.15 -15.72 -3.68
CA ARG A 76 -1.20 -14.86 -2.95
C ARG A 76 -1.21 -13.43 -3.45
N GLU A 77 -1.14 -12.52 -2.49
CA GLU A 77 -0.89 -11.10 -2.73
C GLU A 77 0.39 -10.64 -2.05
N GLU A 78 0.91 -9.51 -2.52
CA GLU A 78 1.96 -8.80 -1.81
C GLU A 78 1.36 -7.68 -0.98
N LEU A 79 1.65 -7.69 0.32
CA LEU A 79 1.45 -6.54 1.18
C LEU A 79 2.73 -5.72 1.25
N VAL A 80 2.59 -4.41 1.28
CA VAL A 80 3.70 -3.48 1.41
C VAL A 80 3.50 -2.61 2.64
N VAL A 81 4.62 -2.21 3.25
CA VAL A 81 4.63 -1.16 4.27
C VAL A 81 5.20 0.10 3.66
N VAL A 82 4.36 1.13 3.56
CA VAL A 82 4.81 2.49 3.25
C VAL A 82 5.18 3.17 4.56
N ARG A 83 6.45 3.60 4.66
CA ARG A 83 6.93 4.46 5.74
C ARG A 83 7.04 5.88 5.22
N ALA A 84 6.47 6.83 5.94
CA ALA A 84 6.58 8.26 5.66
C ALA A 84 6.97 9.02 6.93
N GLU A 85 8.04 9.82 6.84
CA GLU A 85 8.58 10.56 7.97
C GLU A 85 8.47 12.06 7.72
N ARG A 86 8.05 12.82 8.74
CA ARG A 86 8.12 14.27 8.72
C ARG A 86 9.57 14.69 9.01
N PRO A 87 10.25 15.41 8.11
CA PRO A 87 11.60 15.91 8.37
C PRO A 87 11.67 16.76 9.65
N VAL A 88 12.85 16.80 10.27
CA VAL A 88 13.14 17.62 11.47
C VAL A 88 13.24 19.09 11.09
#